data_AF-A0A936IM75-F1
#
_entry.id   AF-A0A936IM75-F1
#
_cell.length_a   1.000
_cell.length_b   1.000
_cell.length_c   1.000
_cell.angle_alpha   90.00
_cell.angle_beta   90.00
_cell.angle_gamma   90.00
#
_symmetry.space_group_name_H-M   'P 1'
#
loop_
_entity.id
_entity.type
_entity.pdbx_description
1 polymer ?
#
loop_
_entity_poly.entity_id
_entity_poly.type
_entity_poly.pdbx_seq_one_letter_code
_entity_poly.pdbx_strand_id
1 'polypeptide(L)'
;MASSPAVSAVSDWTARLRLLLAASLVWAGLHFTVGATFFRGGPDRPIVLAAVSPLGGISVALAFTVAAALAAVVAGGPDARRALFALGLGAAAWVFERGGTGGTMDKWLVLVHERPGPANAAPYWPLLLDYLYLAIGLTGAYVAASFVAARLADGQPATGTAGPRAAVQDRQSAAASLATVLIVSGLVIVLATGPATFVTLRGQVYFAVAVGFILGVYVAGKLSPVRPLAWLWPTPIVLGVIGVLVAIWSPALMLPEPYRQQDVIPAWGLVRPLPIEMVSVGIAALCASLKPKHAGRH
;
A
#
# COMPACT_ATOMS: atom_id res chain seq x y z
N MET A 1 -35.81 23.22 0.00
CA MET A 1 -35.85 22.42 -1.24
C MET A 1 -35.02 21.15 -1.03
N ALA A 2 -35.69 20.02 -0.80
CA ALA A 2 -35.01 18.73 -0.69
C ALA A 2 -34.56 18.29 -2.10
N SER A 3 -33.27 18.05 -2.28
CA SER A 3 -32.74 17.46 -3.52
C SER A 3 -33.41 16.09 -3.74
N SER A 4 -33.97 15.87 -4.92
CA SER A 4 -34.61 14.60 -5.28
C SER A 4 -33.62 13.44 -5.14
N PRO A 5 -34.00 12.31 -4.50
CA PRO A 5 -33.10 11.18 -4.22
C PRO A 5 -32.47 10.57 -5.48
N ALA A 6 -33.10 10.75 -6.66
CA ALA A 6 -32.56 10.33 -7.95
C ALA A 6 -31.29 11.12 -8.36
N VAL A 7 -31.24 12.42 -8.05
CA VAL A 7 -30.10 13.29 -8.39
C VAL A 7 -28.87 12.92 -7.55
N SER A 8 -29.07 12.56 -6.28
CA SER A 8 -27.98 12.07 -5.41
C SER A 8 -27.45 10.68 -5.82
N ALA A 9 -28.33 9.80 -6.33
CA ALA A 9 -27.91 8.46 -6.76
C ALA A 9 -27.05 8.50 -8.04
N VAL A 10 -27.37 9.38 -9.00
CA VAL A 10 -26.62 9.54 -10.26
C VAL A 10 -25.23 10.16 -10.02
N SER A 11 -25.11 11.11 -9.07
CA SER A 11 -23.81 11.68 -8.69
C SER A 11 -22.87 10.65 -8.05
N ASP A 12 -23.42 9.71 -7.28
CA ASP A 12 -22.63 8.68 -6.60
C ASP A 12 -22.09 7.63 -7.59
N TRP A 13 -22.89 7.20 -8.56
CA TRP A 13 -22.44 6.27 -9.61
C TRP A 13 -21.36 6.87 -10.50
N THR A 14 -21.50 8.14 -10.87
CA THR A 14 -20.50 8.83 -11.69
C THR A 14 -19.14 8.90 -10.97
N ALA A 15 -19.13 9.20 -9.67
CA ALA A 15 -17.91 9.22 -8.88
C ALA A 15 -17.24 7.84 -8.78
N ARG A 16 -18.04 6.77 -8.60
CA ARG A 16 -17.56 5.38 -8.58
C ARG A 16 -16.96 4.97 -9.92
N LEU A 17 -17.64 5.27 -11.03
CA LEU A 17 -17.13 4.95 -12.37
C LEU A 17 -15.83 5.69 -12.69
N ARG A 18 -15.72 6.98 -12.33
CA ARG A 18 -14.49 7.75 -12.48
C ARG A 18 -13.33 7.17 -11.68
N LEU A 19 -13.60 6.71 -10.46
CA LEU A 19 -12.61 6.06 -9.62
C LEU A 19 -12.14 4.73 -10.23
N LEU A 20 -13.08 3.90 -10.70
CA LEU A 20 -12.76 2.63 -11.38
C LEU A 20 -11.96 2.86 -12.66
N LEU A 21 -12.33 3.88 -13.45
CA LEU A 21 -11.58 4.30 -14.63
C LEU A 21 -10.16 4.73 -14.26
N ALA A 22 -10.01 5.57 -13.22
CA ALA A 22 -8.70 6.00 -12.74
C ALA A 22 -7.83 4.81 -12.30
N ALA A 23 -8.38 3.87 -11.53
CA ALA A 23 -7.66 2.66 -11.12
C ALA A 23 -7.27 1.79 -12.31
N SER A 24 -8.14 1.66 -13.31
CA SER A 24 -7.88 0.91 -14.54
C SER A 24 -6.79 1.58 -15.38
N LEU A 25 -6.75 2.90 -15.44
CA LEU A 25 -5.69 3.65 -16.12
C LEU A 25 -4.34 3.52 -15.42
N VAL A 26 -4.32 3.55 -14.07
CA VAL A 26 -3.10 3.27 -13.29
C VAL A 26 -2.60 1.86 -13.60
N TRP A 27 -3.49 0.86 -13.52
CA TRP A 27 -3.18 -0.53 -13.86
C TRP A 27 -2.59 -0.65 -15.27
N ALA A 28 -3.28 -0.11 -16.28
CA ALA A 28 -2.84 -0.18 -17.67
C ALA A 28 -1.48 0.52 -17.87
N GLY A 29 -1.31 1.70 -17.26
CA GLY A 29 -0.04 2.43 -17.28
C GLY A 29 1.09 1.57 -16.72
N LEU A 30 0.94 1.01 -15.51
CA LEU A 30 1.94 0.14 -14.91
C LEU A 30 2.20 -1.12 -15.74
N HIS A 31 1.15 -1.75 -16.27
CA HIS A 31 1.26 -2.97 -17.08
C HIS A 31 2.05 -2.72 -18.37
N PHE A 32 1.62 -1.76 -19.19
CA PHE A 32 2.16 -1.55 -20.53
C PHE A 32 3.44 -0.72 -20.56
N THR A 33 3.69 0.13 -19.56
CA THR A 33 4.94 0.89 -19.50
C THR A 33 5.97 0.15 -18.67
N VAL A 34 5.77 0.06 -17.35
CA VAL A 34 6.75 -0.49 -16.41
C VAL A 34 6.90 -2.00 -16.56
N GLY A 35 5.78 -2.73 -16.59
CA GLY A 35 5.75 -4.18 -16.69
C GLY A 35 6.36 -4.70 -17.98
N ALA A 36 6.06 -4.09 -19.12
CA ALA A 36 6.56 -4.54 -20.43
C ALA A 36 8.05 -4.22 -20.67
N THR A 37 8.59 -3.21 -19.98
CA THR A 37 9.96 -2.73 -20.18
C THR A 37 10.94 -3.30 -19.15
N PHE A 38 10.63 -3.21 -17.86
CA PHE A 38 11.56 -3.54 -16.77
C PHE A 38 11.34 -4.92 -16.16
N PHE A 39 10.11 -5.42 -16.23
CA PHE A 39 9.74 -6.73 -15.65
C PHE A 39 9.46 -7.74 -16.76
N ARG A 40 10.44 -7.96 -17.63
CA ARG A 40 10.41 -9.04 -18.63
C ARG A 40 10.92 -10.32 -17.99
N GLY A 41 10.03 -11.19 -17.53
CA GLY A 41 10.47 -12.53 -17.18
C GLY A 41 9.39 -13.38 -16.56
N GLY A 42 9.08 -14.48 -17.25
CA GLY A 42 8.44 -15.69 -16.74
C GLY A 42 7.04 -15.53 -16.14
N PRO A 43 6.18 -16.56 -16.26
CA PRO A 43 4.93 -16.59 -15.51
C PRO A 43 5.19 -16.32 -14.01
N ASP A 44 6.26 -16.87 -13.41
CA ASP A 44 6.43 -16.96 -11.95
C ASP A 44 7.36 -15.93 -11.27
N ARG A 45 7.77 -14.84 -11.94
CA ARG A 45 8.72 -13.92 -11.30
C ARG A 45 8.04 -12.92 -10.36
N PRO A 46 8.58 -12.73 -9.14
CA PRO A 46 8.06 -11.76 -8.19
C PRO A 46 8.35 -10.33 -8.66
N ILE A 47 7.44 -9.40 -8.38
CA ILE A 47 7.68 -7.98 -8.64
C ILE A 47 8.50 -7.44 -7.48
N VAL A 48 9.81 -7.35 -7.69
CA VAL A 48 10.76 -6.76 -6.76
C VAL A 48 11.52 -5.67 -7.49
N LEU A 49 11.50 -4.47 -6.93
CA LEU A 49 11.87 -3.24 -7.59
C LEU A 49 13.39 -3.12 -7.71
N ALA A 50 14.03 -2.74 -6.62
CA ALA A 50 15.46 -2.45 -6.55
C ALA A 50 16.30 -3.69 -6.28
N ALA A 51 15.72 -4.73 -5.65
CA ALA A 51 16.45 -5.98 -5.44
C ALA A 51 16.90 -6.65 -6.74
N VAL A 52 16.22 -6.35 -7.86
CA VAL A 52 16.56 -6.88 -9.19
C VAL A 52 17.15 -5.80 -10.09
N SER A 53 16.65 -4.56 -10.04
CA SER A 53 17.20 -3.44 -10.81
C SER A 53 16.82 -2.07 -10.22
N PRO A 54 17.79 -1.19 -9.89
CA PRO A 54 17.50 0.17 -9.44
C PRO A 54 16.60 0.96 -10.40
N LEU A 55 16.70 0.71 -11.71
CA LEU A 55 15.87 1.33 -12.74
C LEU A 55 14.39 0.95 -12.61
N GLY A 56 14.10 -0.28 -12.19
CA GLY A 56 12.73 -0.74 -11.92
C GLY A 56 12.09 0.05 -10.78
N GLY A 57 12.83 0.27 -9.69
CA GLY A 57 12.40 1.10 -8.56
C GLY A 57 12.16 2.56 -8.94
N ILE A 58 13.10 3.18 -9.67
CA ILE A 58 12.93 4.55 -10.17
C ILE A 58 11.68 4.66 -11.04
N SER A 59 11.50 3.70 -11.96
CA SER A 59 10.38 3.71 -12.91
C SER A 59 9.03 3.57 -12.21
N VAL A 60 8.91 2.70 -11.21
CA VAL A 60 7.68 2.58 -10.40
C VAL A 60 7.44 3.85 -9.58
N ALA A 61 8.47 4.44 -8.98
CA ALA A 61 8.33 5.68 -8.22
C ALA A 61 7.83 6.86 -9.08
N LEU A 62 8.38 7.00 -10.28
CA LEU A 62 7.93 7.98 -11.27
C LEU A 62 6.51 7.67 -11.75
N ALA A 63 6.22 6.42 -12.08
CA ALA A 63 4.90 5.99 -12.52
C ALA A 63 3.83 6.27 -11.46
N PHE A 64 4.11 6.01 -10.18
CA PHE A 64 3.20 6.33 -9.07
C PHE A 64 2.90 7.81 -8.99
N THR A 65 3.93 8.66 -9.14
CA THR A 65 3.79 10.11 -9.10
C THR A 65 2.90 10.62 -10.23
N VAL A 66 3.19 10.21 -11.47
CA VAL A 66 2.43 10.60 -12.66
C VAL A 66 1.01 10.04 -12.63
N ALA A 67 0.86 8.76 -12.30
CA ALA A 67 -0.43 8.08 -12.23
C ALA A 67 -1.34 8.70 -11.18
N ALA A 68 -0.81 9.12 -10.02
CA ALA A 68 -1.60 9.81 -9.00
C ALA A 68 -2.07 11.20 -9.46
N ALA A 69 -1.24 11.94 -10.18
CA ALA A 69 -1.65 13.22 -10.78
C ALA A 69 -2.80 13.02 -11.78
N LEU A 70 -2.66 12.04 -12.69
CA LEU A 70 -3.69 11.70 -13.67
C LEU A 70 -4.96 11.16 -13.00
N ALA A 71 -4.82 10.31 -11.98
CA ALA A 71 -5.94 9.78 -11.21
C ALA A 71 -6.68 10.88 -10.46
N ALA A 72 -6.00 11.92 -9.97
CA ALA A 72 -6.64 13.09 -9.38
C ALA A 72 -7.51 13.85 -10.39
N VAL A 73 -7.04 14.00 -11.63
CA VAL A 73 -7.83 14.60 -12.73
C VAL A 73 -9.07 13.76 -13.05
N VAL A 74 -8.89 12.45 -13.21
CA VAL A 74 -9.97 11.53 -13.64
C VAL A 74 -11.00 11.29 -12.54
N ALA A 75 -10.54 10.95 -11.33
CA ALA A 75 -11.42 10.70 -10.19
C ALA A 75 -12.16 11.97 -9.74
N GLY A 76 -11.52 13.13 -9.93
CA GLY A 76 -12.04 14.46 -9.66
C GLY A 76 -12.33 14.75 -8.19
N GLY A 77 -12.47 16.05 -7.92
CA GLY A 77 -12.78 16.59 -6.59
C GLY A 77 -11.53 17.03 -5.79
N PRO A 78 -11.74 17.74 -4.67
CA PRO A 78 -10.68 18.42 -3.92
C PRO A 78 -9.85 17.49 -3.02
N ASP A 79 -10.05 16.17 -3.08
CA ASP A 79 -9.51 15.22 -2.10
C ASP A 79 -8.50 14.25 -2.72
N ALA A 80 -7.22 14.45 -2.39
CA ALA A 80 -6.11 13.59 -2.81
C ALA A 80 -6.29 12.11 -2.42
N ARG A 81 -7.13 11.79 -1.43
CA ARG A 81 -7.47 10.41 -1.04
C ARG A 81 -8.01 9.60 -2.20
N ARG A 82 -8.80 10.21 -3.09
CA ARG A 82 -9.41 9.49 -4.22
C ARG A 82 -8.35 9.02 -5.22
N ALA A 83 -7.38 9.89 -5.50
CA ALA A 83 -6.25 9.57 -6.37
C ALA A 83 -5.37 8.48 -5.77
N LEU A 84 -5.04 8.58 -4.48
CA LEU A 84 -4.26 7.54 -3.80
C LEU A 84 -5.02 6.22 -3.67
N PHE A 85 -6.34 6.25 -3.49
CA PHE A 85 -7.15 5.05 -3.52
C PHE A 85 -7.12 4.37 -4.89
N ALA A 86 -7.32 5.14 -5.96
CA ALA A 86 -7.20 4.63 -7.33
C ALA A 86 -5.79 4.10 -7.64
N LEU A 87 -4.75 4.80 -7.17
CA LEU A 87 -3.37 4.36 -7.30
C LEU A 87 -3.14 3.01 -6.60
N GLY A 88 -3.56 2.90 -5.34
CA GLY A 88 -3.43 1.67 -4.54
C GLY A 88 -4.18 0.50 -5.18
N LEU A 89 -5.42 0.72 -5.64
CA LEU A 89 -6.21 -0.28 -6.34
C LEU A 89 -5.57 -0.72 -7.67
N GLY A 90 -5.15 0.23 -8.50
CA GLY A 90 -4.52 -0.06 -9.79
C GLY A 90 -3.18 -0.79 -9.64
N ALA A 91 -2.36 -0.39 -8.67
CA ALA A 91 -1.12 -1.07 -8.34
C ALA A 91 -1.36 -2.47 -7.77
N ALA A 92 -2.36 -2.65 -6.90
CA ALA A 92 -2.73 -3.96 -6.36
C ALA A 92 -3.24 -4.87 -7.50
N ALA A 93 -4.06 -4.35 -8.41
CA ALA A 93 -4.52 -5.08 -9.59
C ALA A 93 -3.35 -5.48 -10.50
N TRP A 94 -2.37 -4.59 -10.69
CA TRP A 94 -1.20 -4.86 -11.53
C TRP A 94 -0.35 -5.99 -10.95
N VAL A 95 -0.09 -5.94 -9.64
CA VAL A 95 0.65 -6.99 -8.94
C VAL A 95 -0.15 -8.28 -8.88
N PHE A 96 -1.48 -8.22 -8.74
CA PHE A 96 -2.35 -9.39 -8.74
C PHE A 96 -2.44 -10.07 -10.11
N GLU A 97 -2.61 -9.31 -11.19
CA GLU A 97 -2.70 -9.80 -12.57
C GLU A 97 -1.40 -10.49 -12.98
N ARG A 98 -0.28 -9.79 -12.81
CA ARG A 98 1.05 -10.39 -12.94
C ARG A 98 1.22 -11.59 -12.02
N GLY A 99 0.42 -11.68 -10.96
CA GLY A 99 0.39 -12.65 -9.88
C GLY A 99 -0.51 -13.87 -10.03
N GLY A 100 -1.36 -13.96 -11.06
CA GLY A 100 -2.02 -15.21 -11.44
C GLY A 100 -0.99 -16.27 -11.84
N THR A 101 0.16 -15.80 -12.29
CA THR A 101 1.38 -16.58 -12.48
C THR A 101 2.52 -16.09 -11.57
N GLY A 102 2.60 -14.80 -11.25
CA GLY A 102 3.77 -14.13 -10.66
C GLY A 102 4.26 -14.64 -9.31
N GLY A 103 5.49 -14.25 -9.01
CA GLY A 103 6.21 -14.69 -7.83
C GLY A 103 5.63 -14.11 -6.54
N THR A 104 5.49 -14.96 -5.53
CA THR A 104 5.23 -14.61 -4.13
C THR A 104 6.56 -14.49 -3.37
N MET A 105 6.53 -14.15 -2.09
CA MET A 105 7.76 -14.02 -1.29
C MET A 105 8.60 -15.31 -1.29
N ASP A 106 7.98 -16.49 -1.21
CA ASP A 106 8.68 -17.78 -1.33
C ASP A 106 9.38 -17.92 -2.69
N LYS A 107 8.70 -17.61 -3.81
CA LYS A 107 9.33 -17.60 -5.14
C LYS A 107 10.46 -16.57 -5.26
N TRP A 108 10.38 -15.44 -4.55
CA TRP A 108 11.51 -14.51 -4.46
C TRP A 108 12.67 -15.09 -3.69
N LEU A 109 12.42 -15.69 -2.52
CA LEU A 109 13.45 -16.36 -1.72
C LEU A 109 14.14 -17.48 -2.50
N VAL A 110 13.39 -18.25 -3.29
CA VAL A 110 13.94 -19.27 -4.23
C VAL A 110 14.77 -18.63 -5.33
N LEU A 111 14.36 -17.47 -5.86
CA LEU A 111 15.11 -16.79 -6.92
C LEU A 111 16.44 -16.21 -6.43
N VAL A 112 16.51 -15.78 -5.17
CA VAL A 112 17.75 -15.25 -4.57
C VAL A 112 18.63 -16.33 -3.94
N HIS A 113 18.11 -17.56 -3.73
CA HIS A 113 18.90 -18.72 -3.31
C HIS A 113 18.79 -19.86 -4.31
N GLU A 114 19.79 -20.00 -5.17
CA GLU A 114 19.89 -21.14 -6.10
C GLU A 114 20.08 -22.49 -5.37
N ARG A 115 20.51 -22.47 -4.10
CA ARG A 115 20.67 -23.65 -3.24
C ARG A 115 20.04 -23.38 -1.88
N PRO A 116 19.04 -24.16 -1.45
CA PRO A 116 18.43 -24.01 -0.14
C PRO A 116 19.48 -24.11 0.97
N GLY A 117 19.47 -23.14 1.87
CA GLY A 117 20.36 -23.04 3.02
C GLY A 117 19.59 -22.83 4.32
N PRO A 118 20.30 -22.77 5.46
CA PRO A 118 19.68 -22.48 6.75
C PRO A 118 19.00 -21.10 6.71
N ALA A 119 17.88 -20.94 7.43
CA ALA A 119 17.06 -19.73 7.34
C ALA A 119 17.82 -18.42 7.63
N ASN A 120 18.92 -18.48 8.40
CA ASN A 120 19.81 -17.35 8.66
C ASN A 120 20.55 -16.81 7.44
N ALA A 121 20.50 -17.49 6.29
CA ALA A 121 21.08 -17.02 5.03
C ALA A 121 20.15 -16.08 4.25
N ALA A 122 18.88 -15.94 4.63
CA ALA A 122 17.88 -15.24 3.82
C ALA A 122 18.17 -13.73 3.65
N PRO A 123 18.37 -13.22 2.41
CA PRO A 123 18.85 -11.86 2.17
C PRO A 123 17.65 -10.91 2.13
N TYR A 124 16.99 -10.68 3.25
CA TYR A 124 15.84 -9.74 3.32
C TYR A 124 16.22 -8.27 3.09
N TRP A 125 17.50 -7.92 3.26
CA TRP A 125 18.00 -6.53 3.19
C TRP A 125 17.70 -5.78 1.87
N PRO A 126 17.74 -6.37 0.65
CA PRO A 126 17.45 -5.67 -0.59
C PRO A 126 16.01 -5.16 -0.64
N LEU A 127 15.08 -5.80 0.08
CA LEU A 127 13.68 -5.37 0.16
C LEU A 127 13.55 -4.00 0.85
N LEU A 128 14.52 -3.57 1.66
CA LEU A 128 14.53 -2.21 2.21
C LEU A 128 14.65 -1.16 1.11
N LEU A 129 15.37 -1.45 0.03
CA LEU A 129 15.47 -0.55 -1.11
C LEU A 129 14.12 -0.44 -1.84
N ASP A 130 13.39 -1.54 -1.99
CA ASP A 130 12.03 -1.52 -2.54
C ASP A 130 11.11 -0.60 -1.72
N TYR A 131 11.14 -0.72 -0.39
CA TYR A 131 10.38 0.17 0.49
C TYR A 131 10.81 1.64 0.36
N LEU A 132 12.10 1.92 0.16
CA LEU A 132 12.60 3.27 -0.10
C LEU A 132 12.01 3.85 -1.40
N TYR A 133 12.06 3.10 -2.51
CA TYR A 133 11.48 3.56 -3.78
C TYR A 133 9.96 3.72 -3.70
N LEU A 134 9.27 2.82 -3.01
CA LEU A 134 7.83 2.94 -2.76
C LEU A 134 7.50 4.15 -1.89
N ALA A 135 8.33 4.47 -0.90
CA ALA A 135 8.18 5.67 -0.07
C ALA A 135 8.36 6.95 -0.89
N ILE A 136 9.38 6.99 -1.76
CA ILE A 136 9.61 8.11 -2.67
C ILE A 136 8.42 8.25 -3.63
N GLY A 137 8.00 7.16 -4.26
CA GLY A 137 6.87 7.13 -5.20
C GLY A 137 5.55 7.56 -4.57
N LEU A 138 5.24 7.09 -3.36
CA LEU A 138 4.03 7.49 -2.63
C LEU A 138 4.08 8.92 -2.14
N THR A 139 5.25 9.40 -1.71
CA THR A 139 5.43 10.82 -1.36
C THR A 139 5.17 11.70 -2.58
N GLY A 140 5.79 11.36 -3.72
CA GLY A 140 5.56 12.05 -4.99
C GLY A 140 4.10 12.00 -5.42
N ALA A 141 3.46 10.83 -5.32
CA ALA A 141 2.04 10.64 -5.62
C ALA A 141 1.13 11.52 -4.74
N TYR A 142 1.37 11.56 -3.42
CA TYR A 142 0.60 12.38 -2.49
C TYR A 142 0.75 13.88 -2.82
N VAL A 143 1.98 14.34 -3.07
CA VAL A 143 2.26 15.74 -3.42
C VAL A 143 1.59 16.10 -4.75
N ALA A 144 1.75 15.28 -5.78
CA ALA A 144 1.20 15.53 -7.11
C ALA A 144 -0.35 15.51 -7.09
N ALA A 145 -0.96 14.52 -6.44
CA ALA A 145 -2.40 14.46 -6.28
C ALA A 145 -2.95 15.64 -5.49
N SER A 146 -2.28 16.05 -4.41
CA SER A 146 -2.67 17.22 -3.62
C SER A 146 -2.56 18.52 -4.41
N PHE A 147 -1.50 18.67 -5.21
CA PHE A 147 -1.33 19.82 -6.09
C PHE A 147 -2.45 19.92 -7.13
N VAL A 148 -2.75 18.82 -7.83
CA VAL A 148 -3.85 18.76 -8.82
C VAL A 148 -5.19 19.03 -8.15
N ALA A 149 -5.47 18.39 -7.01
CA ALA A 149 -6.72 18.58 -6.27
C ALA A 149 -6.92 20.05 -5.85
N ALA A 150 -5.87 20.74 -5.40
CA ALA A 150 -5.93 22.15 -5.04
C ALA A 150 -6.22 23.06 -6.24
N ARG A 151 -5.71 22.71 -7.43
CA ARG A 151 -6.00 23.46 -8.67
C ARG A 151 -7.42 23.23 -9.18
N LEU A 152 -7.95 22.02 -9.02
CA LEU A 152 -9.33 21.69 -9.38
C LEU A 152 -10.38 22.27 -8.42
N ALA A 153 -9.96 22.68 -7.22
CA ALA A 153 -10.82 23.27 -6.19
C ALA A 153 -10.87 24.81 -6.24
N ASP A 154 -10.52 25.44 -7.37
CA ASP A 154 -10.41 26.90 -7.53
C ASP A 154 -9.54 27.59 -6.47
N GLY A 155 -8.50 26.91 -6.00
CA GLY A 155 -7.60 27.45 -4.98
C GLY A 155 -8.19 27.48 -3.56
N GLN A 156 -9.39 26.94 -3.33
CA GLN A 156 -9.83 26.66 -1.97
C GLN A 156 -8.90 25.59 -1.37
N PRO A 157 -8.27 25.87 -0.22
CA PRO A 157 -7.37 24.90 0.40
C PRO A 157 -8.16 23.62 0.66
N ALA A 158 -7.64 22.50 0.16
CA ALA A 158 -8.22 21.19 0.45
C ALA A 158 -8.44 21.10 1.96
N THR A 159 -9.71 21.05 2.38
CA THR A 159 -10.11 20.99 3.80
C THR A 159 -9.54 19.72 4.40
N GLY A 160 -8.29 19.77 4.88
CA GLY A 160 -7.48 18.62 5.21
C GLY A 160 -5.97 18.86 5.14
N THR A 161 -5.49 19.86 4.38
CA THR A 161 -4.08 20.30 4.37
C THR A 161 -3.78 21.25 5.52
N ALA A 162 -4.08 20.82 6.75
CA ALA A 162 -3.57 21.54 7.92
C ALA A 162 -2.04 21.39 7.92
N GLY A 163 -1.34 22.48 7.58
CA GLY A 163 0.11 22.59 7.68
C GLY A 163 0.60 22.41 9.13
N PRO A 164 1.92 22.55 9.36
CA PRO A 164 2.62 22.15 10.60
C PRO A 164 2.19 22.82 11.93
N ARG A 165 1.15 23.66 11.93
CA ARG A 165 0.55 24.32 13.10
C ARG A 165 -0.59 23.50 13.72
N ALA A 166 -0.48 22.18 13.70
CA ALA A 166 -1.29 21.32 14.56
C ALA A 166 -0.87 21.56 16.02
N ALA A 167 -1.82 21.81 16.92
CA ALA A 167 -1.52 22.01 18.34
C ALA A 167 -0.76 20.78 18.89
N VAL A 168 0.00 20.91 19.98
CA VAL A 168 0.75 19.77 20.56
C VAL A 168 -0.16 18.54 20.79
N GLN A 169 -1.41 18.80 21.19
CA GLN A 169 -2.46 17.79 21.38
C GLN A 169 -2.88 17.07 20.07
N ASP A 170 -2.85 17.76 18.93
CA ASP A 170 -3.12 17.17 17.61
C ASP A 170 -1.98 16.25 17.16
N ARG A 171 -0.73 16.56 17.53
CA ARG A 171 0.44 15.72 17.21
C ARG A 171 0.45 14.45 18.05
N GLN A 172 0.15 14.55 19.35
CA GLN A 172 0.08 13.38 20.24
C GLN A 172 -1.03 12.43 19.82
N SER A 173 -2.21 12.95 19.49
CA SER A 173 -3.33 12.13 19.00
C SER A 173 -3.05 11.54 17.61
N ALA A 174 -2.36 12.25 16.72
CA ALA A 174 -1.90 11.70 15.44
C ALA A 174 -0.89 10.55 15.65
N ALA A 175 0.10 10.73 16.52
CA ALA A 175 1.09 9.70 16.85
C ALA A 175 0.42 8.46 17.49
N ALA A 176 -0.52 8.66 18.41
CA ALA A 176 -1.29 7.57 19.00
C ALA A 176 -2.13 6.81 17.96
N SER A 177 -2.72 7.53 17.00
CA SER A 177 -3.48 6.92 15.90
C SER A 177 -2.58 6.11 14.99
N LEU A 178 -1.41 6.65 14.62
CA LEU A 178 -0.39 5.96 13.83
C LEU A 178 0.06 4.68 14.53
N ALA A 179 0.43 4.77 15.81
CA ALA A 179 0.84 3.61 16.61
C ALA A 179 -0.26 2.56 16.69
N THR A 180 -1.51 2.97 16.90
CA THR A 180 -2.66 2.05 16.92
C THR A 180 -2.82 1.33 15.59
N VAL A 181 -2.77 2.05 14.46
CA VAL A 181 -2.88 1.44 13.14
C VAL A 181 -1.73 0.46 12.92
N LEU A 182 -0.49 0.81 13.26
CA LEU A 182 0.67 -0.07 13.11
C LEU A 182 0.53 -1.36 13.93
N ILE A 183 0.16 -1.25 15.21
CA ILE A 183 0.03 -2.40 16.12
C ILE A 183 -1.11 -3.31 15.66
N VAL A 184 -2.30 -2.74 15.44
CA VAL A 184 -3.49 -3.53 15.08
C VAL A 184 -3.34 -4.15 13.70
N SER A 185 -2.90 -3.38 12.71
CA SER A 185 -2.68 -3.92 11.35
C SER A 185 -1.60 -4.98 11.37
N GLY A 186 -0.50 -4.75 12.10
CA GLY A 186 0.58 -5.70 12.25
C GLY A 186 0.11 -7.04 12.83
N LEU A 187 -0.61 -6.98 13.96
CA LEU A 187 -1.16 -8.16 14.61
C LEU A 187 -2.13 -8.91 13.69
N VAL A 188 -3.07 -8.20 13.07
CA VAL A 188 -4.07 -8.82 12.18
C VAL A 188 -3.41 -9.46 10.97
N ILE A 189 -2.42 -8.81 10.34
CA ILE A 189 -1.70 -9.38 9.19
C ILE A 189 -0.98 -10.67 9.61
N VAL A 190 -0.30 -10.67 10.76
CA VAL A 190 0.39 -11.88 11.26
C VAL A 190 -0.59 -13.02 11.51
N LEU A 191 -1.74 -12.74 12.13
CA LEU A 191 -2.75 -13.75 12.41
C LEU A 191 -3.44 -14.26 11.13
N ALA A 192 -3.82 -13.37 10.23
CA ALA A 192 -4.57 -13.70 9.01
C ALA A 192 -3.69 -14.37 7.93
N THR A 193 -2.37 -14.10 7.91
CA THR A 193 -1.43 -14.84 7.07
C THR A 193 -1.16 -16.27 7.58
N GLY A 194 -1.54 -16.59 8.81
CA GLY A 194 -1.50 -17.97 9.33
C GLY A 194 -0.09 -18.53 9.51
N PRO A 195 0.05 -19.84 9.81
CA PRO A 195 1.34 -20.46 10.10
C PRO A 195 2.28 -20.47 8.89
N ALA A 196 3.59 -20.57 9.13
CA ALA A 196 4.58 -20.67 8.06
C ALA A 196 4.38 -21.98 7.29
N THR A 197 4.23 -21.87 5.97
CA THR A 197 4.05 -23.00 5.07
C THR A 197 4.92 -22.79 3.82
N PHE A 198 5.14 -23.84 3.04
CA PHE A 198 5.94 -23.80 1.82
C PHE A 198 5.39 -22.88 0.72
N VAL A 199 4.10 -22.54 0.78
CA VAL A 199 3.41 -21.81 -0.28
C VAL A 199 2.77 -20.56 0.31
N THR A 200 3.19 -19.39 -0.15
CA THR A 200 2.49 -18.16 0.18
C THR A 200 1.29 -18.02 -0.74
N LEU A 201 0.07 -18.07 -0.19
CA LEU A 201 -1.14 -17.84 -0.96
C LEU A 201 -1.36 -16.33 -1.17
N ARG A 202 -1.32 -15.87 -2.41
CA ARG A 202 -1.47 -14.45 -2.75
C ARG A 202 -2.80 -13.86 -2.27
N GLY A 203 -3.91 -14.56 -2.50
CA GLY A 203 -5.22 -14.14 -2.02
C GLY A 203 -5.26 -13.96 -0.50
N GLN A 204 -4.55 -14.82 0.24
CA GLN A 204 -4.43 -14.73 1.69
C GLN A 204 -3.61 -13.50 2.12
N VAL A 205 -2.50 -13.21 1.44
CA VAL A 205 -1.69 -12.01 1.67
C VAL A 205 -2.53 -10.74 1.45
N TYR A 206 -3.25 -10.66 0.33
CA TYR A 206 -4.08 -9.50 -0.01
C TYR A 206 -5.21 -9.31 1.00
N PHE A 207 -5.87 -10.41 1.38
CA PHE A 207 -6.90 -10.40 2.39
C PHE A 207 -6.35 -9.93 3.75
N ALA A 208 -5.22 -10.49 4.19
CA ALA A 208 -4.60 -10.14 5.46
C ALA A 208 -4.20 -8.66 5.53
N VAL A 209 -3.54 -8.15 4.48
CA VAL A 209 -3.15 -6.73 4.39
C VAL A 209 -4.39 -5.83 4.38
N ALA A 210 -5.38 -6.14 3.54
CA ALA A 210 -6.60 -5.33 3.45
C ALA A 210 -7.36 -5.28 4.78
N VAL A 211 -7.64 -6.44 5.38
CA VAL A 211 -8.36 -6.54 6.66
C VAL A 211 -7.54 -5.91 7.79
N GLY A 212 -6.22 -6.09 7.80
CA GLY A 212 -5.33 -5.49 8.77
C GLY A 212 -5.44 -3.97 8.81
N PHE A 213 -5.30 -3.31 7.66
CA PHE A 213 -5.39 -1.85 7.59
C PHE A 213 -6.81 -1.33 7.81
N ILE A 214 -7.85 -2.04 7.34
CA ILE A 214 -9.25 -1.67 7.63
C ILE A 214 -9.51 -1.70 9.14
N LEU A 215 -9.14 -2.80 9.82
CA LEU A 215 -9.33 -2.94 11.26
C LEU A 215 -8.44 -1.97 12.04
N GLY A 216 -7.20 -1.75 11.61
CA GLY A 216 -6.30 -0.76 12.20
C GLY A 216 -6.90 0.65 12.19
N VAL A 217 -7.41 1.10 11.04
CA VAL A 217 -8.08 2.41 10.92
C VAL A 217 -9.37 2.45 11.73
N TYR A 218 -10.14 1.36 11.74
CA TYR A 218 -11.37 1.26 12.52
C TYR A 218 -11.10 1.44 14.02
N VAL A 219 -10.13 0.70 14.58
CA VAL A 219 -9.75 0.78 15.99
C VAL A 219 -9.15 2.15 16.31
N ALA A 220 -8.23 2.66 15.48
CA ALA A 220 -7.65 3.99 15.67
C ALA A 220 -8.74 5.08 15.68
N GLY A 221 -9.73 4.98 14.79
CA GLY A 221 -10.86 5.91 14.73
C GLY A 221 -11.84 5.81 15.90
N LYS A 222 -11.79 4.74 16.71
CA LYS A 222 -12.52 4.59 17.97
C LYS A 222 -11.73 5.16 19.15
N LEU A 223 -10.40 5.09 19.12
CA LEU A 223 -9.53 5.54 20.20
C LEU A 223 -9.12 7.02 20.09
N SER A 224 -9.06 7.57 18.87
CA SER A 224 -8.60 8.93 18.61
C SER A 224 -9.51 9.67 17.60
N PRO A 225 -9.82 10.95 17.85
CA PRO A 225 -10.62 11.77 16.94
C PRO A 225 -9.85 12.25 15.69
N VAL A 226 -8.51 12.11 15.66
CA VAL A 226 -7.66 12.67 14.60
C VAL A 226 -7.49 11.68 13.43
N ARG A 227 -7.92 12.11 12.23
CA ARG A 227 -8.01 11.29 11.01
C ARG A 227 -7.29 11.80 9.73
N PRO A 228 -6.35 12.77 9.73
CA PRO A 228 -5.79 13.21 8.45
C PRO A 228 -5.04 12.06 7.77
N LEU A 229 -5.38 11.77 6.51
CA LEU A 229 -4.68 10.79 5.67
C LEU A 229 -3.17 11.05 5.69
N ALA A 230 -2.75 12.32 5.73
CA ALA A 230 -1.36 12.76 5.79
C ALA A 230 -0.53 12.02 6.87
N TRP A 231 -1.16 11.62 7.97
CA TRP A 231 -0.50 10.90 9.08
C TRP A 231 -0.53 9.38 8.93
N LEU A 232 -1.47 8.84 8.16
CA LEU A 232 -1.72 7.39 8.10
C LEU A 232 -1.22 6.74 6.82
N TRP A 233 -1.07 7.48 5.72
CA TRP A 233 -0.53 6.93 4.47
C TRP A 233 0.88 6.30 4.60
N PRO A 234 1.78 6.72 5.52
CA PRO A 234 3.07 6.05 5.67
C PRO A 234 2.98 4.66 6.30
N THR A 235 1.83 4.31 6.92
CA THR A 235 1.72 3.09 7.73
C THR A 235 2.07 1.79 7.00
N PRO A 236 1.71 1.55 5.72
CA PRO A 236 2.09 0.32 5.03
C PRO A 236 3.60 0.21 4.79
N ILE A 237 4.27 1.33 4.55
CA ILE A 237 5.73 1.39 4.39
C ILE A 237 6.39 1.08 5.73
N VAL A 238 6.01 1.79 6.79
CA VAL A 238 6.61 1.63 8.11
C VAL A 238 6.42 0.20 8.63
N LEU A 239 5.21 -0.35 8.49
CA LEU A 239 4.92 -1.72 8.92
C LEU A 239 5.71 -2.76 8.13
N GLY A 240 5.83 -2.57 6.81
CA GLY A 240 6.64 -3.43 5.96
C GLY A 240 8.13 -3.38 6.26
N VAL A 241 8.68 -2.18 6.53
CA VAL A 241 10.07 -2.00 6.96
C VAL A 241 10.31 -2.68 8.30
N ILE A 242 9.40 -2.55 9.28
CA ILE A 242 9.50 -3.30 10.55
C ILE A 242 9.53 -4.81 10.28
N GLY A 243 8.64 -5.31 9.41
CA GLY A 243 8.62 -6.71 9.00
C GLY A 243 9.96 -7.19 8.45
N VAL A 244 10.56 -6.43 7.54
CA VAL A 244 11.86 -6.74 6.94
C VAL A 244 13.00 -6.65 7.95
N LEU A 245 13.06 -5.61 8.78
CA LEU A 245 14.12 -5.45 9.78
C LEU A 245 14.14 -6.60 10.80
N VAL A 246 12.97 -7.01 11.26
CA VAL A 246 12.85 -8.17 12.15
C VAL A 246 13.21 -9.45 11.40
N ALA A 247 12.86 -9.60 10.13
CA ALA A 247 13.25 -10.76 9.33
C ALA A 247 14.78 -10.81 9.11
N ILE A 248 15.46 -9.67 8.99
CA ILE A 248 16.93 -9.61 8.94
C ILE A 248 17.55 -10.05 10.26
N TRP A 249 17.00 -9.58 11.39
CA TRP A 249 17.56 -9.87 12.71
C TRP A 249 17.20 -11.26 13.23
N SER A 250 16.01 -11.74 12.91
CA SER A 250 15.48 -13.04 13.32
C SER A 250 14.78 -13.74 12.13
N PRO A 251 15.57 -14.24 11.17
CA PRO A 251 15.07 -14.85 9.94
C PRO A 251 14.40 -16.22 10.15
N ALA A 252 14.28 -16.71 11.38
CA ALA A 252 13.56 -17.93 11.73
C ALA A 252 12.47 -17.71 12.80
N LEU A 253 12.09 -16.45 13.08
CA LEU A 253 11.29 -16.05 14.24
C LEU A 253 10.03 -16.89 14.49
N MET A 254 9.29 -17.26 13.44
CA MET A 254 8.08 -18.09 13.55
C MET A 254 8.12 -19.31 12.64
N LEU A 255 9.32 -19.77 12.27
CA LEU A 255 9.49 -21.03 11.54
C LEU A 255 9.43 -22.22 12.52
N PRO A 256 8.52 -23.18 12.29
CA PRO A 256 8.57 -24.48 12.94
C PRO A 256 9.94 -25.14 12.77
N GLU A 257 10.37 -25.95 13.76
CA GLU A 257 11.70 -26.58 13.70
C GLU A 257 12.02 -27.37 12.43
N PRO A 258 11.07 -28.14 11.84
CA PRO A 258 11.32 -28.83 10.58
C PRO A 258 11.70 -27.90 9.41
N TYR A 259 11.38 -26.61 9.49
CA TYR A 259 11.56 -25.61 8.43
C TYR A 259 12.71 -24.64 8.69
N ARG A 260 13.36 -24.67 9.86
CA ARG A 260 14.47 -23.73 10.15
C ARG A 260 15.71 -23.95 9.29
N GLN A 261 15.82 -25.13 8.67
CA GLN A 261 16.87 -25.44 7.70
C GLN A 261 16.57 -24.92 6.29
N GLN A 262 15.46 -24.20 6.10
CA GLN A 262 15.00 -23.73 4.79
C GLN A 262 14.86 -22.21 4.81
N ASP A 263 15.69 -21.54 4.03
CA ASP A 263 15.67 -20.09 3.75
C ASP A 263 14.64 -19.68 2.69
N VAL A 264 13.95 -20.64 2.09
CA VAL A 264 12.90 -20.41 1.08
C VAL A 264 11.51 -20.19 1.67
N ILE A 265 11.34 -20.40 2.98
CA ILE A 265 10.06 -20.19 3.67
C ILE A 265 10.11 -18.83 4.40
N PRO A 266 9.20 -17.89 4.09
CA PRO A 266 9.14 -16.62 4.78
C PRO A 266 8.78 -16.81 6.25
N ALA A 267 9.67 -16.37 7.12
CA ALA A 267 9.68 -16.73 8.53
C ALA A 267 8.61 -16.06 9.40
N TRP A 268 7.99 -14.99 8.90
CA TRP A 268 7.03 -14.18 9.64
C TRP A 268 5.90 -13.67 8.75
N GLY A 269 4.68 -13.58 9.27
CA GLY A 269 3.52 -13.08 8.55
C GLY A 269 3.69 -11.68 7.95
N LEU A 270 4.46 -10.78 8.58
CA LEU A 270 4.71 -9.44 8.04
C LEU A 270 5.67 -9.39 6.86
N VAL A 271 6.50 -10.43 6.66
CA VAL A 271 7.42 -10.49 5.52
C VAL A 271 6.85 -11.29 4.36
N ARG A 272 5.66 -11.90 4.50
CA ARG A 272 5.02 -12.62 3.39
C ARG A 272 4.52 -11.74 2.25
N PRO A 273 3.94 -10.57 2.50
CA PRO A 273 3.64 -9.64 1.43
C PRO A 273 4.95 -9.10 0.85
N LEU A 274 5.08 -9.14 -0.48
CA LEU A 274 6.13 -8.37 -1.14
C LEU A 274 5.94 -6.88 -0.83
N PRO A 275 7.00 -6.05 -0.84
CA PRO A 275 6.89 -4.63 -0.51
C PRO A 275 5.79 -3.91 -1.29
N ILE A 276 5.67 -4.18 -2.60
CA ILE A 276 4.62 -3.56 -3.42
C ILE A 276 3.21 -4.06 -3.09
N GLU A 277 3.05 -5.31 -2.64
CA GLU A 277 1.75 -5.86 -2.19
C GLU A 277 1.31 -5.21 -0.88
N MET A 278 2.23 -5.14 0.11
CA MET A 278 1.99 -4.45 1.38
C MET A 278 1.53 -3.01 1.14
N VAL A 279 2.28 -2.29 0.31
CA VAL A 279 2.06 -0.86 0.09
C VAL A 279 0.81 -0.59 -0.74
N SER A 280 0.60 -1.28 -1.86
CA SER A 280 -0.54 -1.03 -2.74
C SER A 280 -1.88 -1.37 -2.07
N VAL A 281 -2.00 -2.58 -1.51
CA VAL A 281 -3.20 -3.03 -0.81
C VAL A 281 -3.43 -2.21 0.45
N GLY A 282 -2.36 -1.92 1.22
CA GLY A 282 -2.45 -1.12 2.43
C GLY A 282 -2.95 0.30 2.17
N ILE A 283 -2.41 1.00 1.17
CA ILE A 283 -2.88 2.34 0.78
C ILE A 283 -4.34 2.30 0.32
N ALA A 284 -4.73 1.29 -0.48
CA ALA A 284 -6.11 1.14 -0.92
C ALA A 284 -7.06 0.98 0.28
N ALA A 285 -6.73 0.06 1.20
CA ALA A 285 -7.51 -0.22 2.40
C ALA A 285 -7.63 0.99 3.34
N LEU A 286 -6.52 1.71 3.56
CA LEU A 286 -6.48 2.94 4.35
C LEU A 286 -7.40 4.00 3.76
N CYS A 287 -7.27 4.28 2.46
CA CYS A 287 -8.07 5.31 1.79
C CYS A 287 -9.56 4.96 1.75
N ALA A 288 -9.90 3.68 1.57
CA ALA A 288 -11.29 3.20 1.62
C ALA A 288 -11.92 3.35 3.02
N SER A 289 -11.11 3.19 4.07
CA SER A 289 -11.58 3.18 5.47
C SER A 289 -11.69 4.58 6.08
N LEU A 290 -10.97 5.56 5.53
CA LEU A 290 -10.99 6.93 6.01
C LEU A 290 -12.21 7.68 5.51
N LYS A 291 -13.18 7.90 6.41
CA LYS A 291 -14.35 8.72 6.10
C LYS A 291 -13.93 10.16 5.75
N PRO A 292 -14.48 10.76 4.68
CA PRO A 292 -14.33 12.19 4.45
C PRO A 292 -14.94 12.95 5.62
N LYS A 293 -14.22 13.96 6.12
CA LYS A 293 -14.77 14.87 7.14
C LYS A 293 -15.84 15.67 6.42
N HIS A 294 -17.12 15.42 6.70
CA HIS A 294 -18.17 16.33 6.23
C HIS A 294 -17.82 17.70 6.79
N ALA A 295 -17.59 18.67 5.90
CA ALA A 295 -17.55 20.07 6.28
C ALA A 295 -18.92 20.35 6.91
N GLY A 296 -18.94 20.45 8.24
CA GLY A 296 -20.14 20.82 8.97
C GLY A 296 -20.62 22.14 8.39
N ARG A 297 -21.86 22.16 7.91
CA ARG A 297 -22.65 23.38 7.80
C ARG A 297 -22.81 23.89 9.24
N HIS A 298 -21.89 24.77 9.65
CA HIS A 298 -22.10 25.68 10.76
C HIS A 298 -22.53 27.00 10.17
#